data_AF-A0A2W1LHJ0-F1
#
_entry.id   AF-A0A2W1LHJ0-F1
#
_cell.length_a   1.000
_cell.length_b   1.000
_cell.length_c   1.000
_cell.angle_alpha   90.00
_cell.angle_beta   90.00
_cell.angle_gamma   90.00
#
_symmetry.space_group_name_H-M   'P 1'
#
loop_
_entity.id
_entity.type
_entity.pdbx_description
1 polymer ?
#
loop_
_entity_poly.entity_id
_entity_poly.type
_entity_poly.pdbx_seq_one_letter_code
_entity_poly.pdbx_strand_id
1 'polypeptide(L)'
;MNARRLTRLFNQSLETDDQQRMKLLKELLGSTGNQIYAEPVFRCDYGYNIHAGENFYANLGCVFIGSNAVIASGAVVTKNMPGNTVVGGIPAAVIKQL
;
A
#
# COMPACT_ATOMS: atom_id res chain seq x y z
N MET A 1 12.26 -12.28 -2.04
CA MET A 1 11.58 -13.27 -2.93
C MET A 1 10.05 -13.32 -2.73
N ASN A 2 9.49 -12.89 -1.57
CA ASN A 2 8.05 -13.05 -1.27
C ASN A 2 7.11 -11.98 -1.84
N ALA A 3 7.61 -10.76 -2.13
CA ALA A 3 6.77 -9.63 -2.52
C ALA A 3 5.88 -9.89 -3.75
N ARG A 4 6.47 -10.46 -4.82
CA ARG A 4 5.73 -10.84 -6.04
C ARG A 4 4.65 -11.87 -5.78
N ARG A 5 4.92 -12.87 -4.92
CA ARG A 5 3.96 -13.91 -4.55
C ARG A 5 2.77 -13.30 -3.81
N LEU A 6 3.02 -12.49 -2.79
CA LEU A 6 1.98 -11.85 -1.98
C LEU A 6 1.16 -10.85 -2.79
N THR A 7 1.81 -10.04 -3.62
CA THR A 7 1.15 -9.12 -4.55
C THR A 7 0.23 -9.88 -5.51
N ARG A 8 0.67 -11.03 -6.04
CA ARG A 8 -0.17 -11.86 -6.90
C ARG A 8 -1.37 -12.43 -6.16
N LEU A 9 -1.18 -12.98 -4.96
CA LEU A 9 -2.28 -13.51 -4.15
C LEU A 9 -3.31 -12.43 -3.80
N PHE A 10 -2.84 -11.23 -3.46
CA PHE A 10 -3.69 -10.09 -3.16
C PHE A 10 -4.53 -9.70 -4.38
N ASN A 11 -3.87 -9.51 -5.53
CA ASN A 11 -4.54 -9.12 -6.77
C ASN A 11 -5.51 -10.18 -7.34
N GLN A 12 -5.45 -11.42 -6.87
CA GLN A 12 -6.33 -12.52 -7.26
C GLN A 12 -7.44 -12.82 -6.24
N SER A 13 -7.48 -12.10 -5.10
CA SER A 13 -8.51 -12.28 -4.07
C SER A 13 -9.84 -11.65 -4.44
N LEU A 14 -10.95 -12.19 -3.94
CA LEU A 14 -12.29 -11.62 -4.16
C LEU A 14 -12.48 -10.37 -3.30
N GLU A 15 -13.36 -9.48 -3.73
CA GLU A 15 -13.74 -8.25 -3.02
C GLU A 15 -14.41 -8.52 -1.68
N THR A 16 -14.94 -9.73 -1.48
CA THR A 16 -15.53 -10.17 -0.21
C THR A 16 -14.51 -10.67 0.80
N ASP A 17 -13.25 -10.86 0.41
CA ASP A 17 -12.21 -11.50 1.23
C ASP A 17 -11.39 -10.47 2.05
N ASP A 18 -12.06 -9.49 2.67
CA ASP A 18 -11.42 -8.35 3.35
C ASP A 18 -10.34 -8.76 4.36
N GLN A 19 -10.63 -9.77 5.18
CA GLN A 19 -9.69 -10.27 6.20
C GLN A 19 -8.42 -10.86 5.56
N GLN A 20 -8.58 -11.59 4.46
CA GLN A 20 -7.45 -12.17 3.73
C GLN A 20 -6.65 -11.10 3.00
N ARG A 21 -7.32 -10.13 2.35
CA ARG A 21 -6.69 -8.97 1.70
C ARG A 21 -5.83 -8.18 2.68
N MET A 22 -6.40 -7.84 3.83
CA MET A 22 -5.68 -7.15 4.89
C MET A 22 -4.48 -7.96 5.38
N LYS A 23 -4.66 -9.28 5.61
CA LYS A 23 -3.55 -10.16 6.01
C LYS A 23 -2.40 -10.15 4.99
N LEU A 24 -2.73 -10.26 3.69
CA LEU A 24 -1.73 -10.25 2.62
C LEU A 24 -0.99 -8.92 2.53
N LEU A 25 -1.69 -7.79 2.70
CA LEU A 25 -1.06 -6.47 2.75
C LEU A 25 -0.14 -6.33 3.96
N LYS A 26 -0.56 -6.79 5.14
CA LYS A 26 0.27 -6.77 6.36
C LYS A 26 1.52 -7.63 6.24
N GLU A 27 1.45 -8.76 5.54
CA GLU A 27 2.61 -9.60 5.26
C GLU A 27 3.52 -9.01 4.17
N LEU A 28 2.95 -8.22 3.24
CA LEU A 28 3.66 -7.61 2.12
C LEU A 28 4.42 -6.34 2.52
N LEU A 29 3.81 -5.48 3.34
CA LEU A 29 4.32 -4.16 3.69
C LEU A 29 5.27 -4.21 4.89
N GLY A 30 6.16 -3.22 5.01
CA GLY A 30 7.17 -3.17 6.07
C GLY A 30 6.57 -2.91 7.45
N SER A 31 5.61 -2.00 7.51
CA SER A 31 4.76 -1.80 8.69
C SER A 31 3.40 -1.26 8.27
N THR A 32 2.39 -1.53 9.08
CA THR A 32 1.01 -1.14 8.83
C THR A 32 0.32 -0.74 10.12
N GLY A 33 -0.72 0.08 10.04
CA GLY A 33 -1.72 0.16 11.10
C GLY A 33 -2.56 -1.12 11.25
N ASN A 34 -3.54 -1.08 12.15
CA ASN A 34 -4.49 -2.14 12.39
C ASN A 34 -5.47 -2.29 11.24
N GLN A 35 -6.05 -1.18 10.77
CA GLN A 35 -6.95 -1.12 9.63
C GLN A 35 -6.22 -0.52 8.42
N ILE A 36 -6.13 -1.30 7.36
CA ILE A 36 -5.60 -0.88 6.07
C ILE A 36 -6.42 -1.52 4.96
N TYR A 37 -6.54 -0.82 3.83
CA TYR A 37 -7.24 -1.32 2.66
C TYR A 37 -6.57 -0.85 1.39
N ALA A 38 -6.58 -1.70 0.38
CA ALA A 38 -6.22 -1.33 -0.97
C ALA A 38 -7.16 -2.03 -1.95
N GLU A 39 -7.46 -1.39 -3.06
CA GLU A 39 -8.09 -2.03 -4.19
C GLU A 39 -7.05 -2.74 -5.07
N PRO A 40 -7.32 -3.95 -5.56
CA PRO A 40 -6.61 -4.50 -6.70
C PRO A 40 -6.72 -3.55 -7.92
N VAL A 41 -5.77 -3.46 -8.85
CA VAL A 41 -4.48 -4.13 -8.93
C VAL A 41 -3.41 -3.31 -8.20
N PHE A 42 -2.91 -3.81 -7.08
CA PHE A 42 -1.80 -3.23 -6.32
C PHE A 42 -0.46 -3.70 -6.88
N ARG A 43 0.53 -2.80 -6.93
CA ARG A 43 1.87 -3.11 -7.45
C ARG A 43 2.96 -2.47 -6.59
N CYS A 44 3.95 -3.27 -6.22
CA CYS A 44 5.18 -2.84 -5.56
C CYS A 44 6.36 -3.76 -5.90
N ASP A 45 7.59 -3.25 -5.79
CA ASP A 45 8.80 -4.04 -6.05
C ASP A 45 9.17 -4.96 -4.86
N TYR A 46 9.36 -4.35 -3.69
CA TYR A 46 9.81 -5.06 -2.49
C TYR A 46 8.74 -5.21 -1.41
N GLY A 47 7.78 -4.29 -1.34
CA GLY A 47 6.73 -4.25 -0.31
C GLY A 47 7.25 -3.82 1.07
N TYR A 48 8.29 -4.49 1.58
CA TYR A 48 8.82 -4.28 2.95
C TYR A 48 9.43 -2.89 3.21
N ASN A 49 9.69 -2.10 2.17
CA ASN A 49 10.14 -0.71 2.29
C ASN A 49 8.99 0.31 2.21
N ILE A 50 7.74 -0.15 2.34
CA ILE A 50 6.55 0.69 2.37
C ILE A 50 5.95 0.59 3.77
N HIS A 51 5.80 1.74 4.42
CA HIS A 51 5.26 1.86 5.77
C HIS A 51 3.94 2.61 5.70
N ALA A 52 2.83 1.95 6.03
CA ALA A 52 1.49 2.52 5.98
C ALA A 52 0.95 2.79 7.39
N GLY A 53 0.39 3.99 7.60
CA GLY A 53 -0.28 4.35 8.85
C GLY A 53 -1.63 3.65 9.05
N GLU A 54 -2.26 3.97 10.18
CA GLU A 54 -3.64 3.54 10.49
C GLU A 54 -4.63 4.13 9.50
N ASN A 55 -5.68 3.37 9.13
CA ASN A 55 -6.72 3.80 8.20
C ASN A 55 -6.16 4.23 6.83
N PHE A 56 -5.11 3.55 6.35
CA PHE A 56 -4.61 3.73 4.98
C PHE A 56 -5.61 3.14 3.97
N TYR A 57 -5.90 3.91 2.92
CA TYR A 57 -6.68 3.47 1.77
C TYR A 57 -5.91 3.72 0.46
N ALA A 58 -5.82 2.71 -0.41
CA ALA A 58 -5.36 2.86 -1.79
C ALA A 58 -6.45 2.48 -2.79
N ASN A 59 -6.69 3.37 -3.75
CA ASN A 59 -7.69 3.18 -4.79
C ASN A 59 -7.20 2.25 -5.93
N LEU A 60 -8.12 1.85 -6.80
CA LEU A 60 -7.88 1.00 -7.97
C LEU A 60 -6.66 1.47 -8.78
N GLY A 61 -5.73 0.56 -9.05
CA GLY A 61 -4.59 0.81 -9.92
C GLY A 61 -3.48 1.68 -9.33
N CYS A 62 -3.47 1.91 -8.01
CA CYS A 62 -2.36 2.61 -7.37
C CYS A 62 -1.06 1.78 -7.42
N VAL A 63 0.00 2.40 -7.94
CA VAL A 63 1.33 1.80 -8.05
C VAL A 63 2.32 2.52 -7.13
N PHE A 64 3.04 1.75 -6.32
CA PHE A 64 4.16 2.21 -5.50
C PHE A 64 5.47 1.61 -6.05
N ILE A 65 6.14 2.34 -6.95
CA ILE A 65 7.36 1.86 -7.63
C ILE A 65 8.62 2.27 -6.83
N GLY A 66 9.59 1.35 -6.65
CA GLY A 66 10.95 1.66 -6.18
C GLY A 66 11.18 1.74 -4.66
N SER A 67 10.11 1.80 -3.86
CA SER A 67 10.00 1.48 -2.43
C SER A 67 11.14 1.92 -1.48
N ASN A 68 10.98 3.16 -1.02
CA ASN A 68 11.18 3.65 0.34
C ASN A 68 10.06 4.69 0.53
N ALA A 69 8.93 4.30 1.11
CA ALA A 69 7.76 5.17 1.18
C ALA A 69 7.11 5.13 2.56
N VAL A 70 6.73 6.29 3.07
CA VAL A 70 5.98 6.44 4.32
C VAL A 70 4.62 7.05 3.97
N ILE A 71 3.56 6.31 4.23
CA ILE A 71 2.18 6.74 4.03
C ILE A 71 1.59 7.10 5.40
N ALA A 72 1.21 8.35 5.59
CA ALA A 72 0.63 8.83 6.84
C ALA A 72 -0.73 8.17 7.15
N SER A 73 -1.10 8.14 8.43
CA SER A 73 -2.41 7.65 8.85
C SER A 73 -3.54 8.47 8.22
N GLY A 74 -4.62 7.78 7.82
CA GLY A 74 -5.78 8.37 7.16
C GLY A 74 -5.54 8.80 5.71
N ALA A 75 -4.39 8.47 5.11
CA ALA A 75 -4.11 8.84 3.73
C ALA A 75 -4.97 8.04 2.74
N VAL A 76 -5.54 8.75 1.76
CA VAL A 76 -6.32 8.17 0.65
C VAL A 76 -5.53 8.36 -0.64
N VAL A 77 -4.85 7.29 -1.07
CA VAL A 77 -4.00 7.30 -2.28
C VAL A 77 -4.86 7.02 -3.51
N THR A 78 -4.90 7.97 -4.43
CA THR A 78 -5.74 7.91 -5.64
C THR A 78 -4.94 7.94 -6.95
N LYS A 79 -3.60 8.03 -6.85
CA LYS A 79 -2.68 8.09 -7.98
C LYS A 79 -1.35 7.44 -7.60
N ASN A 80 -0.54 7.13 -8.60
CA ASN A 80 0.80 6.56 -8.39
C ASN A 80 1.67 7.48 -7.55
N MET A 81 2.42 6.88 -6.63
CA MET A 81 3.34 7.60 -5.76
C MET A 81 4.78 7.25 -6.09
N PRO A 82 5.67 8.24 -6.23
CA PRO A 82 7.09 7.98 -6.43
C PRO A 82 7.71 7.36 -5.18
N GLY A 83 8.71 6.49 -5.35
CA GLY A 83 9.54 6.03 -4.23
C GLY A 83 10.34 7.18 -3.59
N ASN A 84 10.93 6.91 -2.43
CA ASN A 84 11.63 7.89 -1.60
C ASN A 84 10.75 9.08 -1.20
N THR A 85 9.51 8.82 -0.77
CA THR A 85 8.60 9.90 -0.37
C THR A 85 7.84 9.63 0.92
N VAL A 86 7.49 10.70 1.61
CA VAL A 86 6.44 10.74 2.61
C VAL A 86 5.19 11.28 1.95
N VAL A 87 4.08 10.56 2.05
CA VAL A 87 2.78 10.93 1.47
C VAL A 87 1.68 10.99 2.52
N GLY A 88 0.71 11.88 2.35
CA GLY A 88 -0.43 11.97 3.26
C GLY A 88 -1.54 12.89 2.74
N GLY A 89 -2.70 12.85 3.41
CA GLY A 89 -3.89 13.63 3.07
C GLY A 89 -4.95 12.87 2.28
N ILE A 90 -6.06 13.56 2.00
CA ILE A 90 -7.21 13.07 1.25
C ILE A 90 -7.59 14.14 0.21
N PRO A 91 -7.27 13.98 -1.08
CA PRO A 91 -6.42 12.93 -1.65
C PRO A 91 -4.95 13.08 -1.22
N ALA A 92 -4.22 11.97 -1.16
CA ALA A 92 -2.83 11.97 -0.72
C ALA A 92 -1.90 12.72 -1.70
N ALA A 93 -0.97 13.49 -1.14
CA ALA A 93 0.08 14.19 -1.86
C ALA A 93 1.44 13.90 -1.22
N VAL A 94 2.51 14.11 -1.99
CA VAL A 94 3.88 14.06 -1.46
C VAL A 94 4.09 15.24 -0.52
N ILE A 95 4.44 14.94 0.73
CA ILE A 95 4.76 15.90 1.77
C ILE A 95 6.27 16.19 1.74
N LYS A 96 7.10 15.16 1.52
CA LYS A 96 8.57 15.26 1.57
C LYS A 96 9.24 14.15 0.75
N GLN A 97 10.43 14.44 0.22
CA GLN A 97 11.36 13.43 -0.33
C GLN A 97 12.26 12.86 0.78
N LEU A 98 12.50 11.56 0.77
CA LEU A 98 13.32 10.81 1.73
C LEU A 98 14.77 10.68 1.29
#